data_AF-A0A447ICP0-F1
#
_entry.id   AF-A0A447ICP0-F1
#
_cell.length_a   1.000
_cell.length_b   1.000
_cell.length_c   1.000
_cell.angle_alpha   90.00
_cell.angle_beta   90.00
_cell.angle_gamma   90.00
#
_symmetry.space_group_name_H-M   'P 1'
#
loop_
_entity.id
_entity.type
_entity.pdbx_description
1 polymer ?
#
loop_
_entity_poly.entity_id
_entity_poly.type
_entity_poly.pdbx_seq_one_letter_code
_entity_poly.pdbx_strand_id
1 'polypeptide(L)'
;MFTFPGSLGRDAAMAAWTWAVRDTSGDLVSLDGVFNGALTGADFEPVATEVALRMRAGLEQAGKDPDAARRLKAQMARDDHRELLVTAISALRHRSLLAKAQAFGKATNAITDDAALQTALQSMPLKDPQLAALLFQAAVGKVANPARLITAVIKLAGGATDAAIGRAGFSPMIDAYLAHAQNQLHNLQLLGPFADFDLVCRSLDRFHRLVRALTGYIEFSRGSRATQVLSALTKHVSDRVEPRLKEVAVDVNQALRRPREGADRLDDDRLLAAVNGVYLLSAVRDSRDSLALNAVFDQAWSQTGQALEMHAQRIIEHLRQAPGDALGGARMDATIKMAEIRFNADYAETLRRARLAAERRS
;
A
#
# COMPACT_ATOMS: atom_id res chain seq x y z
N MET A 1 -11.04 -11.08 -1.29
CA MET A 1 -9.72 -10.83 -0.66
C MET A 1 -9.40 -12.01 0.26
N PHE A 2 -8.12 -12.27 0.52
CA PHE A 2 -7.67 -13.39 1.34
C PHE A 2 -7.67 -13.03 2.83
N THR A 3 -7.96 -14.02 3.67
CA THR A 3 -7.81 -13.94 5.13
C THR A 3 -6.42 -14.41 5.52
N PHE A 4 -5.74 -13.67 6.40
CA PHE A 4 -4.42 -14.04 6.92
C PHE A 4 -4.45 -14.19 8.44
N PRO A 5 -3.74 -15.18 9.01
CA PRO A 5 -3.57 -15.31 10.45
C PRO A 5 -3.05 -14.01 11.08
N GLY A 6 -3.58 -13.68 12.27
CA GLY A 6 -3.20 -12.49 13.02
C GLY A 6 -3.65 -11.16 12.42
N SER A 7 -4.42 -11.17 11.32
CA SER A 7 -4.95 -9.96 10.68
C SER A 7 -6.47 -9.85 10.84
N LEU A 8 -6.97 -8.62 10.94
CA LEU A 8 -8.39 -8.31 10.98
C LEU A 8 -8.69 -7.18 10.01
N GLY A 9 -9.69 -7.36 9.16
CA GLY A 9 -10.25 -6.26 8.37
C GLY A 9 -10.91 -5.22 9.29
N ARG A 10 -10.90 -3.94 8.87
CA ARG A 10 -11.48 -2.84 9.67
C ARG A 10 -12.94 -3.11 10.05
N ASP A 11 -13.75 -3.57 9.09
CA ASP A 11 -15.17 -3.84 9.33
C ASP A 11 -15.38 -4.98 10.32
N ALA A 12 -14.55 -6.03 10.24
CA ALA A 12 -14.57 -7.13 11.19
C ALA A 12 -14.14 -6.69 12.60
N ALA A 13 -13.09 -5.87 12.70
CA ALA A 13 -12.64 -5.32 13.97
C ALA A 13 -13.71 -4.40 14.59
N MET A 14 -14.37 -3.57 13.78
CA MET A 14 -15.47 -2.70 14.21
C MET A 14 -16.68 -3.51 14.67
N ALA A 15 -17.04 -4.56 13.95
CA ALA A 15 -18.12 -5.46 14.34
C ALA A 15 -17.79 -6.13 15.68
N ALA A 16 -16.60 -6.73 15.81
CA ALA A 16 -16.13 -7.36 17.05
C ALA A 16 -16.14 -6.37 18.24
N TRP A 17 -15.71 -5.14 18.02
CA TRP A 17 -15.73 -4.08 19.03
C TRP A 17 -17.15 -3.69 19.43
N THR A 18 -18.05 -3.48 18.46
CA THR A 18 -19.45 -3.13 18.69
C THR A 18 -20.16 -4.21 19.51
N TRP A 19 -19.92 -5.48 19.17
CA TRP A 19 -20.44 -6.61 19.94
C TRP A 19 -19.88 -6.65 21.36
N ALA A 20 -18.56 -6.48 21.52
CA ALA A 20 -17.90 -6.52 22.82
C ALA A 20 -18.49 -5.47 23.78
N VAL A 21 -18.60 -4.22 23.32
CA VAL A 21 -19.09 -3.11 24.15
C VAL A 21 -20.58 -3.27 24.44
N ARG A 22 -21.40 -3.66 23.47
CA ARG A 22 -22.86 -3.80 23.67
C ARG A 22 -23.22 -4.98 24.58
N ASP A 23 -22.62 -6.15 24.33
CA ASP A 23 -23.13 -7.41 24.88
C ASP A 23 -22.29 -8.00 26.01
N THR A 24 -21.01 -7.62 26.11
CA THR A 24 -20.08 -8.27 27.07
C THR A 24 -19.48 -7.31 28.09
N SER A 25 -19.35 -6.03 27.74
CA SER A 25 -18.47 -5.09 28.48
C SER A 25 -19.03 -3.66 28.56
N GLY A 26 -20.34 -3.48 28.45
CA GLY A 26 -20.98 -2.14 28.42
C GLY A 26 -20.85 -1.35 29.72
N ASP A 27 -20.61 -2.05 30.83
CA ASP A 27 -20.27 -1.48 32.14
C ASP A 27 -18.80 -1.02 32.24
N LEU A 28 -17.90 -1.58 31.43
CA LEU A 28 -16.47 -1.27 31.44
C LEU A 28 -16.10 -0.17 30.44
N VAL A 29 -16.90 -0.02 29.38
CA VAL A 29 -16.63 0.90 28.28
C VAL A 29 -17.90 1.68 27.97
N SER A 30 -17.87 3.00 28.20
CA SER A 30 -18.97 3.89 27.86
C SER A 30 -19.16 3.95 26.34
N LEU A 31 -20.32 3.52 25.85
CA LEU A 31 -20.71 3.67 24.44
C LEU A 31 -20.69 5.13 24.00
N ASP A 32 -21.22 6.03 24.82
CA ASP A 32 -21.22 7.46 24.53
C ASP A 32 -19.80 7.97 24.38
N GLY A 33 -18.90 7.59 25.29
CA GLY A 33 -17.46 7.89 25.24
C GLY A 33 -16.76 7.40 23.96
N VAL A 34 -17.20 6.27 23.40
CA VAL A 34 -16.70 5.77 22.12
C VAL A 34 -17.24 6.63 20.96
N PHE A 35 -18.55 6.92 20.95
CA PHE A 35 -19.19 7.63 19.83
C PHE A 35 -18.78 9.10 19.73
N ASN A 36 -18.56 9.77 20.86
CA ASN A 36 -18.12 11.16 20.89
C ASN A 36 -16.59 11.33 20.90
N GLY A 37 -15.83 10.21 20.82
CA GLY A 37 -14.37 10.21 20.77
C GLY A 37 -13.68 10.57 22.09
N ALA A 38 -14.40 10.58 23.21
CA ALA A 38 -13.83 10.88 24.53
C ALA A 38 -13.02 9.71 25.12
N LEU A 39 -13.26 8.47 24.68
CA LEU A 39 -12.50 7.31 25.13
C LEU A 39 -11.14 7.26 24.43
N THR A 40 -10.06 7.50 25.19
CA THR A 40 -8.70 7.37 24.68
C THR A 40 -8.15 5.96 24.87
N GLY A 41 -7.06 5.65 24.17
CA GLY A 41 -6.33 4.40 24.36
C GLY A 41 -5.71 4.25 25.76
N ALA A 42 -5.55 5.34 26.51
CA ALA A 42 -5.08 5.31 27.90
C ALA A 42 -6.22 4.93 28.85
N ASP A 43 -7.43 5.42 28.61
CA ASP A 43 -8.62 5.11 29.41
C ASP A 43 -9.05 3.65 29.24
N PHE A 44 -8.85 3.10 28.04
CA PHE A 44 -9.18 1.71 27.75
C PHE A 44 -8.15 0.71 28.32
N GLU A 45 -6.91 1.11 28.53
CA GLU A 45 -5.83 0.18 28.88
C GLU A 45 -6.07 -0.61 30.18
N PRO A 46 -6.55 0.01 31.28
CA PRO A 46 -6.83 -0.71 32.52
C PRO A 46 -7.90 -1.80 32.37
N VAL A 47 -8.84 -1.64 31.45
CA VAL A 47 -9.98 -2.56 31.26
C VAL A 47 -9.78 -3.55 30.11
N ALA A 48 -8.76 -3.36 29.27
CA ALA A 48 -8.57 -4.15 28.05
C ALA A 48 -8.49 -5.67 28.29
N THR A 49 -7.85 -6.10 29.37
CA THR A 49 -7.70 -7.52 29.73
C THR A 49 -9.03 -8.11 30.18
N GLU A 50 -9.79 -7.37 30.98
CA GLU A 50 -11.12 -7.78 31.44
C GLU A 50 -12.10 -7.86 30.26
N VAL A 51 -12.09 -6.87 29.37
CA VAL A 51 -12.89 -6.89 28.13
C VAL A 51 -12.56 -8.14 27.31
N ALA A 52 -11.28 -8.48 27.14
CA ALA A 52 -10.88 -9.69 26.42
C ALA A 52 -11.36 -10.98 27.10
N LEU A 53 -11.36 -11.03 28.44
CA LEU A 53 -11.88 -12.16 29.21
C LEU A 53 -13.39 -12.33 29.00
N ARG A 54 -14.15 -11.24 29.06
CA ARG A 54 -15.60 -11.24 28.88
C ARG A 54 -16.01 -11.56 27.44
N MET A 55 -15.28 -11.06 26.46
CA MET A 55 -15.44 -11.48 25.06
C MET A 55 -15.21 -12.98 24.90
N ARG A 56 -14.19 -13.56 25.57
CA ARG A 56 -13.95 -15.01 25.51
C ARG A 56 -15.12 -15.79 26.12
N ALA A 57 -15.59 -15.38 27.30
CA ALA A 57 -16.73 -16.01 27.96
C ALA A 57 -18.02 -15.92 27.11
N GLY A 58 -18.28 -14.75 26.50
CA GLY A 58 -19.42 -14.56 25.59
C GLY A 58 -19.35 -15.46 24.36
N LEU A 59 -18.16 -15.60 23.75
CA LEU A 59 -17.94 -16.50 22.62
C LEU A 59 -18.11 -17.98 22.99
N GLU A 60 -17.61 -18.38 24.17
CA GLU A 60 -17.79 -19.74 24.71
C GLU A 60 -19.28 -20.04 24.98
N GLN A 61 -20.02 -19.08 25.54
CA GLN A 61 -21.45 -19.23 25.80
C GLN A 61 -22.26 -19.35 24.50
N ALA A 62 -21.95 -18.54 23.48
CA ALA A 62 -22.52 -18.69 22.14
C ALA A 62 -22.12 -20.02 21.48
N GLY A 63 -21.07 -20.71 21.95
CA GLY A 63 -20.73 -22.08 21.57
C GLY A 63 -21.69 -23.14 22.11
N LYS A 64 -22.33 -22.87 23.25
CA LYS A 64 -23.18 -23.83 23.97
C LYS A 64 -24.67 -23.67 23.64
N ASP A 65 -25.08 -22.52 23.11
CA ASP A 65 -26.47 -22.21 22.73
C ASP A 65 -26.58 -21.93 21.21
N PRO A 66 -27.31 -22.77 20.44
CA PRO A 66 -27.55 -22.57 19.00
C PRO A 66 -28.25 -21.26 18.64
N ASP A 67 -29.11 -20.72 19.50
CA ASP A 67 -29.83 -19.47 19.25
C ASP A 67 -28.92 -18.26 19.52
N ALA A 68 -28.07 -18.33 20.55
CA ALA A 68 -27.00 -17.35 20.76
C ALA A 68 -25.96 -17.37 19.63
N ALA A 69 -25.60 -18.56 19.13
CA ALA A 69 -24.71 -18.70 17.97
C ALA A 69 -25.31 -18.04 16.72
N ARG A 70 -26.60 -18.25 16.44
CA ARG A 70 -27.30 -17.63 15.31
C ARG A 70 -27.37 -16.11 15.46
N ARG A 71 -27.65 -15.59 16.65
CA ARG A 71 -27.62 -14.15 16.94
C ARG A 71 -26.24 -13.54 16.74
N LEU A 72 -25.18 -14.17 17.27
CA LEU A 72 -23.80 -13.70 17.09
C LEU A 72 -23.41 -13.67 15.61
N LYS A 73 -23.73 -14.74 14.86
CA LYS A 73 -23.50 -14.80 13.41
C LYS A 73 -24.21 -13.66 12.68
N ALA A 74 -25.49 -13.43 12.97
CA ALA A 74 -26.28 -12.39 12.35
C ALA A 74 -25.72 -10.98 12.63
N GLN A 75 -25.26 -10.74 13.86
CA GLN A 75 -24.67 -9.46 14.27
C GLN A 75 -23.30 -9.19 13.63
N MET A 76 -22.49 -10.23 13.47
CA MET A 76 -21.21 -10.12 12.76
C MET A 76 -21.37 -10.06 11.24
N ALA A 77 -22.56 -10.41 10.73
CA ALA A 77 -22.91 -10.47 9.30
C ALA A 77 -21.90 -11.30 8.47
N ARG A 78 -21.31 -12.33 9.07
CA ARG A 78 -20.17 -13.06 8.51
C ARG A 78 -20.15 -14.53 8.89
N ASP A 79 -19.69 -15.38 7.97
CA ASP A 79 -19.55 -16.81 8.20
C ASP A 79 -18.31 -17.15 9.05
N ASP A 80 -17.24 -16.37 8.93
CA ASP A 80 -15.95 -16.51 9.64
C ASP A 80 -15.92 -15.84 11.03
N HIS A 81 -17.08 -15.43 11.56
CA HIS A 81 -17.19 -14.60 12.75
C HIS A 81 -16.46 -15.14 13.99
N ARG A 82 -16.43 -16.47 14.19
CA ARG A 82 -15.71 -17.07 15.33
C ARG A 82 -14.20 -16.87 15.24
N GLU A 83 -13.60 -17.12 14.09
CA GLU A 83 -12.15 -16.99 13.89
C GLU A 83 -11.69 -15.53 14.04
N LEU A 84 -12.52 -14.60 13.56
CA LEU A 84 -12.29 -13.17 13.71
C LEU A 84 -12.34 -12.73 15.18
N LEU A 85 -13.36 -13.18 15.93
CA LEU A 85 -13.47 -12.87 17.36
C LEU A 85 -12.31 -13.47 18.15
N VAL A 86 -11.88 -14.70 17.84
CA VAL A 86 -10.68 -15.30 18.46
C VAL A 86 -9.44 -14.45 18.20
N THR A 87 -9.26 -13.95 16.97
CA THR A 87 -8.14 -13.07 16.62
C THR A 87 -8.22 -11.74 17.36
N ALA A 88 -9.41 -11.13 17.48
CA ALA A 88 -9.62 -9.88 18.19
C ALA A 88 -9.35 -10.02 19.70
N ILE A 89 -9.85 -11.09 20.30
CA ILE A 89 -9.59 -11.43 21.71
C ILE A 89 -8.09 -11.64 21.92
N SER A 90 -7.42 -12.37 21.02
CA SER A 90 -5.97 -12.59 21.11
C SER A 90 -5.19 -11.27 21.00
N ALA A 91 -5.59 -10.37 20.10
CA ALA A 91 -4.98 -9.05 19.97
C ALA A 91 -5.11 -8.22 21.25
N LEU A 92 -6.29 -8.22 21.88
CA LEU A 92 -6.50 -7.52 23.16
C LEU A 92 -5.67 -8.13 24.29
N ARG A 93 -5.66 -9.45 24.42
CA ARG A 93 -4.87 -10.16 25.45
C ARG A 93 -3.36 -9.90 25.33
N HIS A 94 -2.86 -9.76 24.10
CA HIS A 94 -1.44 -9.58 23.82
C HIS A 94 -1.08 -8.14 23.42
N ARG A 95 -1.92 -7.14 23.76
CA ARG A 95 -1.75 -5.75 23.33
C ARG A 95 -0.36 -5.17 23.65
N SER A 96 0.17 -5.44 24.84
CA SER A 96 1.52 -5.00 25.23
C SER A 96 2.62 -5.60 24.35
N LEU A 97 2.44 -6.84 23.87
CA LEU A 97 3.36 -7.49 22.93
C LEU A 97 3.23 -6.91 21.52
N LEU A 98 2.04 -6.44 21.11
CA LEU A 98 1.88 -5.75 19.83
C LEU A 98 2.72 -4.47 19.78
N ALA A 99 2.73 -3.69 20.86
CA ALA A 99 3.56 -2.48 20.96
C ALA A 99 5.05 -2.82 20.86
N LYS A 100 5.50 -3.88 21.53
CA LYS A 100 6.87 -4.39 21.42
C LYS A 100 7.19 -4.88 20.01
N ALA A 101 6.28 -5.57 19.35
CA ALA A 101 6.46 -6.04 17.97
C ALA A 101 6.56 -4.87 16.97
N GLN A 102 5.76 -3.81 17.15
CA GLN A 102 5.91 -2.57 16.38
C GLN A 102 7.26 -1.90 16.62
N ALA A 103 7.71 -1.84 17.88
CA ALA A 103 9.02 -1.30 18.22
C ALA A 103 10.15 -2.12 17.60
N PHE A 104 10.05 -3.45 17.63
CA PHE A 104 10.94 -4.36 16.90
C PHE A 104 10.96 -4.03 15.41
N GLY A 105 9.78 -3.94 14.76
CA GLY A 105 9.68 -3.60 13.34
C GLY A 105 10.30 -2.24 12.97
N LYS A 106 10.28 -1.27 13.89
CA LYS A 106 11.01 0.00 13.71
C LYS A 106 12.52 -0.18 13.88
N ALA A 107 12.93 -0.92 14.90
CA ALA A 107 14.34 -1.14 15.23
C ALA A 107 15.09 -1.88 14.12
N THR A 108 14.44 -2.80 13.40
CA THR A 108 15.05 -3.52 12.27
C THR A 108 15.53 -2.60 11.15
N ASN A 109 15.00 -1.37 11.05
CA ASN A 109 15.45 -0.38 10.08
C ASN A 109 16.82 0.21 10.44
N ALA A 110 17.20 0.20 11.73
CA ALA A 110 18.45 0.75 12.24
C ALA A 110 19.51 -0.32 12.54
N ILE A 111 19.10 -1.58 12.77
CA ILE A 111 20.04 -2.69 12.96
C ILE A 111 20.82 -2.90 11.66
N THR A 112 22.12 -2.62 11.65
CA THR A 112 23.00 -2.85 10.49
C THR A 112 23.67 -4.22 10.52
N ASP A 113 23.88 -4.78 11.71
CA ASP A 113 24.48 -6.10 11.91
C ASP A 113 23.48 -7.24 11.65
N ASP A 114 23.86 -8.14 10.74
CA ASP A 114 23.06 -9.30 10.36
C ASP A 114 22.92 -10.32 11.52
N ALA A 115 23.93 -10.46 12.38
CA ALA A 115 23.87 -11.38 13.51
C ALA A 115 22.87 -10.88 14.55
N ALA A 116 22.93 -9.59 14.91
CA ALA A 116 21.95 -8.95 15.79
C ALA A 116 20.52 -9.07 15.25
N LEU A 117 20.31 -8.90 13.94
CA LEU A 117 18.99 -9.05 13.34
C LEU A 117 18.47 -10.50 13.45
N GLN A 118 19.33 -11.48 13.22
CA GLN A 118 18.98 -12.90 13.35
C GLN A 118 18.64 -13.27 14.80
N THR A 119 19.43 -12.82 15.78
CA THR A 119 19.13 -13.02 17.21
C THR A 119 17.80 -12.37 17.59
N ALA A 120 17.53 -11.16 17.09
CA ALA A 120 16.27 -10.48 17.36
C ALA A 120 15.07 -11.24 16.76
N LEU A 121 15.21 -11.80 15.55
CA LEU A 121 14.17 -12.63 14.93
C LEU A 121 13.89 -13.93 15.71
N GLN A 122 14.91 -14.53 16.32
CA GLN A 122 14.75 -15.72 17.16
C GLN A 122 14.01 -15.44 18.48
N SER A 123 13.90 -14.16 18.91
CA SER A 123 13.11 -13.78 20.08
C SER A 123 11.59 -13.81 19.83
N MET A 124 11.17 -13.92 18.56
CA MET A 124 9.76 -14.13 18.22
C MET A 124 9.27 -15.49 18.73
N PRO A 125 7.99 -15.63 19.10
CA PRO A 125 7.43 -16.88 19.61
C PRO A 125 7.16 -17.88 18.48
N LEU A 126 8.19 -18.30 17.75
CA LEU A 126 8.08 -19.14 16.53
C LEU A 126 7.44 -20.52 16.78
N LYS A 127 7.41 -20.97 18.05
CA LYS A 127 6.74 -22.21 18.48
C LYS A 127 5.23 -22.04 18.68
N ASP A 128 4.72 -20.81 18.73
CA ASP A 128 3.30 -20.47 18.76
C ASP A 128 2.94 -19.73 17.47
N PRO A 129 2.47 -20.43 16.42
CA PRO A 129 2.18 -19.81 15.13
C PRO A 129 1.08 -18.74 15.20
N GLN A 130 0.14 -18.84 16.15
CA GLN A 130 -0.95 -17.88 16.28
C GLN A 130 -0.45 -16.57 16.87
N LEU A 131 0.33 -16.64 17.95
CA LEU A 131 0.96 -15.46 18.53
C LEU A 131 2.00 -14.87 17.57
N ALA A 132 2.83 -15.70 16.94
CA ALA A 132 3.80 -15.25 15.94
C ALA A 132 3.12 -14.51 14.79
N ALA A 133 1.99 -15.02 14.26
CA ALA A 133 1.23 -14.33 13.23
C ALA A 133 0.82 -12.92 13.67
N LEU A 134 0.23 -12.81 14.85
CA LEU A 134 -0.21 -11.53 15.41
C LEU A 134 0.97 -10.53 15.56
N LEU A 135 2.11 -10.99 16.09
CA LEU A 135 3.29 -10.15 16.28
C LEU A 135 3.95 -9.76 14.95
N PHE A 136 4.06 -10.68 13.98
CA PHE A 136 4.60 -10.36 12.66
C PHE A 136 3.71 -9.37 11.90
N GLN A 137 2.38 -9.46 12.01
CA GLN A 137 1.48 -8.47 11.43
C GLN A 137 1.75 -7.07 11.99
N ALA A 138 1.97 -6.96 13.30
CA ALA A 138 2.32 -5.70 13.96
C ALA A 138 3.71 -5.18 13.58
N ALA A 139 4.70 -6.08 13.49
CA ALA A 139 6.08 -5.75 13.16
C ALA A 139 6.25 -5.30 11.70
N VAL A 140 5.76 -6.09 10.73
CA VAL A 140 5.95 -5.84 9.29
C VAL A 140 5.40 -4.48 8.86
N GLY A 141 4.33 -4.02 9.49
CA GLY A 141 3.77 -2.68 9.25
C GLY A 141 4.71 -1.53 9.60
N LYS A 142 5.81 -1.77 10.33
CA LYS A 142 6.82 -0.78 10.70
C LYS A 142 8.19 -0.99 10.02
N VAL A 143 8.32 -2.04 9.22
CA VAL A 143 9.55 -2.37 8.50
C VAL A 143 9.64 -1.56 7.21
N ALA A 144 10.67 -0.75 7.06
CA ALA A 144 10.93 0.08 5.88
C ALA A 144 11.61 -0.70 4.74
N ASN A 145 12.49 -1.66 5.08
CA ASN A 145 13.19 -2.51 4.11
C ASN A 145 12.82 -3.99 4.30
N PRO A 146 11.76 -4.48 3.62
CA PRO A 146 11.28 -5.84 3.79
C PRO A 146 12.26 -6.92 3.34
N ALA A 147 13.14 -6.63 2.37
CA ALA A 147 14.11 -7.60 1.84
C ALA A 147 15.14 -8.05 2.89
N ARG A 148 15.53 -7.15 3.81
CA ARG A 148 16.49 -7.46 4.89
C ARG A 148 15.98 -8.50 5.87
N LEU A 149 14.69 -8.44 6.21
CA LEU A 149 14.09 -9.46 7.07
C LEU A 149 14.00 -10.82 6.37
N ILE A 150 13.60 -10.85 5.09
CA ILE A 150 13.50 -12.11 4.34
C ILE A 150 14.88 -12.76 4.22
N THR A 151 15.91 -12.00 3.86
CA THR A 151 17.29 -12.53 3.75
C THR A 151 17.83 -13.03 5.09
N ALA A 152 17.55 -12.35 6.21
CA ALA A 152 17.90 -12.84 7.54
C ALA A 152 17.16 -14.13 7.92
N VAL A 153 15.88 -14.23 7.57
CA VAL A 153 15.09 -15.46 7.79
C VAL A 153 15.57 -16.62 6.93
N ILE A 154 15.98 -16.39 5.69
CA ILE A 154 16.58 -17.43 4.83
C ILE A 154 17.84 -18.02 5.47
N LYS A 155 18.71 -17.15 6.04
CA LYS A 155 19.90 -17.58 6.77
C LYS A 155 19.53 -18.43 8.00
N LEU A 156 18.54 -18.00 8.78
CA LEU A 156 18.04 -18.76 9.95
C LEU A 156 17.38 -20.08 9.58
N ALA A 157 16.67 -20.13 8.45
CA ALA A 157 15.98 -21.32 7.97
C ALA A 157 16.92 -22.33 7.30
N GLY A 158 18.16 -21.94 7.00
CA GLY A 158 19.13 -22.76 6.29
C GLY A 158 18.76 -23.02 4.82
N GLY A 159 17.87 -22.23 4.24
CA GLY A 159 17.41 -22.41 2.86
C GLY A 159 16.39 -21.37 2.41
N ALA A 160 16.35 -21.14 1.09
CA ALA A 160 15.50 -20.12 0.45
C ALA A 160 14.12 -20.65 0.01
N THR A 161 13.77 -21.90 0.31
CA THR A 161 12.47 -22.45 -0.07
C THR A 161 11.39 -22.09 0.94
N ASP A 162 10.15 -21.90 0.47
CA ASP A 162 9.00 -21.68 1.34
C ASP A 162 8.83 -22.80 2.40
N ALA A 163 9.14 -24.04 2.02
CA ALA A 163 9.17 -25.19 2.92
C ALA A 163 10.25 -25.09 4.01
N ALA A 164 11.47 -24.62 3.70
CA ALA A 164 12.53 -24.44 4.69
C ALA A 164 12.17 -23.35 5.70
N ILE A 165 11.68 -22.21 5.20
CA ILE A 165 11.21 -21.09 6.02
C ILE A 165 10.05 -21.52 6.93
N GLY A 166 9.13 -22.32 6.40
CA GLY A 166 8.01 -22.87 7.16
C GLY A 166 8.44 -23.83 8.28
N ARG A 167 9.39 -24.73 8.00
CA ARG A 167 9.96 -25.62 9.03
C ARG A 167 10.68 -24.87 10.15
N ALA A 168 11.27 -23.72 9.84
CA ALA A 168 11.88 -22.83 10.82
C ALA A 168 10.86 -21.98 11.62
N GLY A 169 9.55 -22.14 11.36
CA GLY A 169 8.48 -21.45 12.09
C GLY A 169 8.14 -20.05 11.57
N PHE A 170 8.69 -19.65 10.41
CA PHE A 170 8.52 -18.29 9.86
C PHE A 170 7.39 -18.16 8.83
N SER A 171 6.56 -19.20 8.62
CA SER A 171 5.35 -19.09 7.77
C SER A 171 4.47 -17.87 8.11
N PRO A 172 4.23 -17.52 9.39
CA PRO A 172 3.41 -16.37 9.73
C PRO A 172 3.98 -15.02 9.27
N MET A 173 5.31 -14.93 9.09
CA MET A 173 5.94 -13.74 8.52
C MET A 173 5.64 -13.60 7.03
N ILE A 174 5.66 -14.70 6.26
CA ILE A 174 5.27 -14.69 4.85
C ILE A 174 3.81 -14.23 4.73
N ASP A 175 2.92 -14.79 5.57
CA ASP A 175 1.52 -14.37 5.62
C ASP A 175 1.35 -12.89 5.96
N ALA A 176 2.16 -12.35 6.88
CA ALA A 176 2.16 -10.92 7.18
C ALA A 176 2.57 -10.07 5.97
N TYR A 177 3.60 -10.45 5.22
CA TYR A 177 3.99 -9.72 4.01
C TYR A 177 2.87 -9.68 2.97
N LEU A 178 2.21 -10.81 2.76
CA LEU A 178 1.08 -10.93 1.83
C LEU A 178 -0.13 -10.11 2.30
N ALA A 179 -0.43 -10.10 3.60
CA ALA A 179 -1.48 -9.28 4.18
C ALA A 179 -1.19 -7.79 4.01
N HIS A 180 0.04 -7.36 4.28
CA HIS A 180 0.47 -5.96 4.11
C HIS A 180 0.49 -5.53 2.65
N ALA A 181 0.82 -6.43 1.72
CA ALA A 181 0.71 -6.20 0.28
C ALA A 181 -0.75 -6.05 -0.13
N GLN A 182 -1.64 -6.94 0.32
CA GLN A 182 -3.09 -6.84 0.09
C GLN A 182 -3.66 -5.52 0.62
N ASN A 183 -3.19 -5.05 1.77
CA ASN A 183 -3.64 -3.80 2.35
C ASN A 183 -3.28 -2.58 1.48
N GLN A 184 -2.30 -2.65 0.58
CA GLN A 184 -2.03 -1.52 -0.31
C GLN A 184 -3.12 -1.31 -1.37
N LEU A 185 -3.92 -2.32 -1.68
CA LEU A 185 -4.90 -2.28 -2.77
C LEU A 185 -6.00 -1.24 -2.51
N HIS A 186 -6.37 -1.01 -1.25
CA HIS A 186 -7.44 -0.04 -0.92
C HIS A 186 -7.05 1.41 -1.27
N ASN A 187 -5.74 1.71 -1.32
CA ASN A 187 -5.22 3.03 -1.66
C ASN A 187 -5.10 3.25 -3.17
N LEU A 188 -5.34 2.24 -4.01
CA LEU A 188 -5.21 2.34 -5.46
C LEU A 188 -6.44 3.00 -6.09
N GLN A 189 -6.94 4.10 -5.54
CA GLN A 189 -8.07 4.84 -6.11
C GLN A 189 -7.58 5.81 -7.19
N LEU A 190 -7.58 5.34 -8.43
CA LEU A 190 -7.06 6.07 -9.60
C LEU A 190 -8.13 6.89 -10.35
N LEU A 191 -9.37 6.86 -9.87
CA LEU A 191 -10.52 7.51 -10.50
C LEU A 191 -11.27 8.39 -9.49
N GLY A 192 -11.84 9.48 -10.01
CA GLY A 192 -12.65 10.44 -9.26
C GLY A 192 -11.90 11.71 -8.87
N PRO A 193 -12.64 12.74 -8.44
CA PRO A 193 -12.09 14.08 -8.17
C PRO A 193 -11.14 14.14 -6.96
N PHE A 194 -11.15 13.12 -6.11
CA PHE A 194 -10.34 13.04 -4.88
C PHE A 194 -9.26 11.95 -4.95
N ALA A 195 -8.83 11.57 -6.16
CA ALA A 195 -7.75 10.60 -6.32
C ALA A 195 -6.43 11.18 -5.80
N ASP A 196 -5.94 10.66 -4.67
CA ASP A 196 -4.64 11.02 -4.10
C ASP A 196 -3.53 10.22 -4.79
N PHE A 197 -2.97 10.79 -5.87
CA PHE A 197 -1.91 10.15 -6.66
C PHE A 197 -0.62 9.94 -5.86
N ASP A 198 -0.33 10.76 -4.86
CA ASP A 198 0.84 10.56 -3.99
C ASP A 198 0.65 9.34 -3.10
N LEU A 199 -0.53 9.18 -2.50
CA LEU A 199 -0.88 7.97 -1.75
C LEU A 199 -0.87 6.73 -2.66
N VAL A 200 -1.43 6.82 -3.86
CA VAL A 200 -1.39 5.72 -4.83
C VAL A 200 0.05 5.30 -5.14
N CYS A 201 0.91 6.24 -5.51
CA CYS A 201 2.30 5.94 -5.87
C CYS A 201 3.08 5.36 -4.68
N ARG A 202 2.89 5.90 -3.46
CA ARG A 202 3.48 5.33 -2.24
C ARG A 202 2.98 3.92 -1.95
N SER A 203 1.69 3.65 -2.16
CA SER A 203 1.13 2.31 -1.98
C SER A 203 1.60 1.33 -3.05
N LEU A 204 1.81 1.76 -4.29
CA LEU A 204 2.45 0.94 -5.33
C LEU A 204 3.89 0.59 -4.99
N ASP A 205 4.71 1.57 -4.58
CA ASP A 205 6.09 1.32 -4.12
C ASP A 205 6.10 0.36 -2.92
N ARG A 206 5.21 0.57 -1.93
CA ARG A 206 5.11 -0.33 -0.78
C ARG A 206 4.71 -1.74 -1.18
N PHE A 207 3.73 -1.89 -2.05
CA PHE A 207 3.30 -3.18 -2.60
C PHE A 207 4.47 -3.87 -3.29
N HIS A 208 5.17 -3.15 -4.18
CA HIS A 208 6.33 -3.65 -4.91
C HIS A 208 7.41 -4.15 -3.94
N ARG A 209 7.82 -3.35 -2.95
CA ARG A 209 8.87 -3.74 -1.99
C ARG A 209 8.51 -4.99 -1.20
N LEU A 210 7.25 -5.17 -0.81
CA LEU A 210 6.78 -6.35 -0.09
C LEU A 210 6.78 -7.59 -1.00
N VAL A 211 6.22 -7.47 -2.20
CA VAL A 211 6.16 -8.57 -3.18
C VAL A 211 7.56 -8.96 -3.62
N ARG A 212 8.41 -7.99 -3.98
CA ARG A 212 9.80 -8.21 -4.41
C ARG A 212 10.65 -8.86 -3.33
N ALA A 213 10.43 -8.51 -2.06
CA ALA A 213 11.10 -9.17 -0.95
C ALA A 213 10.74 -10.66 -0.84
N LEU A 214 9.53 -11.05 -1.23
CA LEU A 214 9.14 -12.47 -1.29
C LEU A 214 9.65 -13.14 -2.56
N THR A 215 9.22 -12.66 -3.73
CA THR A 215 9.48 -13.31 -5.03
C THR A 215 10.93 -13.25 -5.48
N GLY A 216 11.70 -12.31 -4.92
CA GLY A 216 13.11 -12.15 -5.25
C GLY A 216 14.07 -13.01 -4.48
N TYR A 217 13.64 -13.55 -3.34
CA TYR A 217 14.52 -14.23 -2.40
C TYR A 217 13.99 -15.61 -2.00
N ILE A 218 12.69 -15.87 -2.13
CA ILE A 218 12.06 -17.13 -1.73
C ILE A 218 11.65 -17.92 -2.97
N GLU A 219 12.06 -19.18 -3.00
CA GLU A 219 11.60 -20.17 -3.96
C GLU A 219 10.28 -20.77 -3.45
N PHE A 220 9.17 -20.32 -4.02
CA PHE A 220 7.84 -20.85 -3.69
C PHE A 220 7.54 -22.11 -4.49
N SER A 221 6.97 -23.10 -3.81
CA SER A 221 6.48 -24.31 -4.44
C SER A 221 5.31 -24.00 -5.38
N ARG A 222 5.28 -24.63 -6.56
CA ARG A 222 4.17 -24.48 -7.50
C ARG A 222 2.84 -24.85 -6.84
N GLY A 223 1.84 -23.99 -6.96
CA GLY A 223 0.52 -24.21 -6.37
C GLY A 223 0.43 -23.91 -4.87
N SER A 224 1.52 -23.47 -4.21
CA SER A 224 1.45 -23.07 -2.80
C SER A 224 0.46 -21.91 -2.60
N ARG A 225 -0.14 -21.83 -1.41
CA ARG A 225 -1.09 -20.75 -1.06
C ARG A 225 -0.46 -19.37 -1.29
N ALA A 226 0.81 -19.18 -0.93
CA ALA A 226 1.54 -17.94 -1.16
C ALA A 226 1.61 -17.57 -2.66
N THR A 227 1.91 -18.55 -3.53
CA THR A 227 1.91 -18.34 -4.99
C THR A 227 0.53 -17.94 -5.53
N GLN A 228 -0.54 -18.57 -5.04
CA GLN A 228 -1.92 -18.25 -5.44
C GLN A 228 -2.28 -16.82 -5.03
N VAL A 229 -1.96 -16.45 -3.79
CA VAL A 229 -2.18 -15.09 -3.26
C VAL A 229 -1.39 -14.06 -4.08
N LEU A 230 -0.08 -14.27 -4.27
CA LEU A 230 0.78 -13.36 -5.05
C LEU A 230 0.24 -13.15 -6.47
N SER A 231 -0.17 -14.22 -7.15
CA SER A 231 -0.76 -14.14 -8.49
C SER A 231 -2.05 -13.31 -8.50
N ALA A 232 -2.95 -13.57 -7.54
CA ALA A 232 -4.22 -12.85 -7.45
C ALA A 232 -4.03 -11.36 -7.10
N LEU A 233 -3.11 -11.03 -6.19
CA LEU A 233 -2.80 -9.65 -5.83
C LEU A 233 -2.15 -8.90 -6.99
N THR A 234 -1.17 -9.52 -7.66
CA THR A 234 -0.50 -8.96 -8.84
C THR A 234 -1.51 -8.63 -9.94
N LYS A 235 -2.42 -9.58 -10.22
CA LYS A 235 -3.52 -9.35 -11.17
C LYS A 235 -4.40 -8.18 -10.74
N HIS A 236 -4.84 -8.14 -9.48
CA HIS A 236 -5.74 -7.09 -9.00
C HIS A 236 -5.12 -5.69 -9.08
N VAL A 237 -3.84 -5.55 -8.71
CA VAL A 237 -3.12 -4.27 -8.84
C VAL A 237 -2.96 -3.89 -10.32
N SER A 238 -2.63 -4.86 -11.16
CA SER A 238 -2.46 -4.64 -12.61
C SER A 238 -3.77 -4.17 -13.26
N ASP A 239 -4.86 -4.91 -13.06
CA ASP A 239 -6.20 -4.61 -13.60
C ASP A 239 -6.68 -3.20 -13.18
N ARG A 240 -6.27 -2.73 -12.00
CA ARG A 240 -6.67 -1.42 -11.46
C ARG A 240 -5.83 -0.27 -12.00
N VAL A 241 -4.54 -0.51 -12.28
CA VAL A 241 -3.60 0.49 -12.79
C VAL A 241 -3.67 0.62 -14.31
N GLU A 242 -3.90 -0.48 -15.02
CA GLU A 242 -3.86 -0.56 -16.49
C GLU A 242 -4.69 0.52 -17.21
N PRO A 243 -5.98 0.78 -16.84
CA PRO A 243 -6.80 1.74 -17.56
C PRO A 243 -6.21 3.14 -17.49
N ARG A 244 -5.69 3.53 -16.32
CA ARG A 244 -5.11 4.85 -16.13
C ARG A 244 -3.84 5.04 -16.96
N LEU A 245 -3.02 4.00 -17.13
CA LEU A 245 -1.80 4.05 -17.94
C LEU A 245 -2.08 4.33 -19.41
N LYS A 246 -3.14 3.74 -19.96
CA LYS A 246 -3.55 3.94 -21.36
C LYS A 246 -3.93 5.38 -21.67
N GLU A 247 -4.47 6.10 -20.68
CA GLU A 247 -4.90 7.49 -20.84
C GLU A 247 -3.77 8.52 -20.70
N VAL A 248 -2.60 8.17 -20.14
CA VAL A 248 -1.57 9.17 -19.81
C VAL A 248 -1.09 9.94 -21.04
N ALA A 249 -0.83 9.26 -22.15
CA ALA A 249 -0.40 9.92 -23.38
C ALA A 249 -1.50 10.84 -23.94
N VAL A 250 -2.77 10.47 -23.78
CA VAL A 250 -3.92 11.28 -24.20
C VAL A 250 -4.00 12.54 -23.33
N ASP A 251 -3.88 12.42 -22.02
CA ASP A 251 -3.89 13.55 -21.09
C ASP A 251 -2.77 14.55 -21.40
N VAL A 252 -1.54 14.06 -21.60
CA VAL A 252 -0.39 14.92 -21.98
C VAL A 252 -0.68 15.65 -23.29
N ASN A 253 -1.23 14.96 -24.28
CA ASN A 253 -1.58 15.59 -25.55
C ASN A 253 -2.67 16.65 -25.39
N GLN A 254 -3.72 16.38 -24.61
CA GLN A 254 -4.81 17.32 -24.41
C GLN A 254 -4.40 18.53 -23.57
N ALA A 255 -3.55 18.32 -22.57
CA ALA A 255 -3.08 19.37 -21.66
C ALA A 255 -2.09 20.33 -22.35
N LEU A 256 -1.24 19.82 -23.25
CA LEU A 256 -0.24 20.63 -23.95
C LEU A 256 -0.70 21.12 -25.33
N ARG A 257 -1.83 20.66 -25.84
CA ARG A 257 -2.34 21.12 -27.13
C ARG A 257 -2.89 22.54 -27.04
N ARG A 258 -2.50 23.37 -28.01
CA ARG A 258 -3.16 24.65 -28.26
C ARG A 258 -4.45 24.48 -29.07
N PRO A 259 -5.49 25.29 -28.79
CA PRO A 259 -6.69 25.33 -29.62
C PRO A 259 -6.33 25.68 -31.07
N ARG A 260 -7.01 25.05 -32.04
CA ARG A 260 -6.88 25.42 -33.46
C ARG A 260 -7.69 26.69 -33.77
N GLU A 261 -8.75 26.89 -33.03
CA GLU A 261 -9.70 28.00 -33.15
C GLU A 261 -10.07 28.46 -31.73
N GLY A 262 -10.33 29.76 -31.56
CA GLY A 262 -10.65 30.37 -30.27
C GLY A 262 -9.44 30.89 -29.49
N ALA A 263 -9.70 31.43 -28.29
CA ALA A 263 -8.66 31.98 -27.42
C ALA A 263 -7.81 30.86 -26.79
N ASP A 264 -6.49 31.06 -26.73
CA ASP A 264 -5.60 30.12 -26.03
C ASP A 264 -5.93 30.11 -24.54
N ARG A 265 -6.01 28.90 -23.99
CA ARG A 265 -6.31 28.65 -22.58
C ARG A 265 -5.54 27.42 -22.11
N LEU A 266 -5.08 27.50 -20.87
CA LEU A 266 -4.58 26.37 -20.11
C LEU A 266 -5.69 25.91 -19.18
N ASP A 267 -5.94 24.60 -19.20
CA ASP A 267 -6.90 23.92 -18.34
C ASP A 267 -6.10 23.24 -17.23
N ASP A 268 -6.16 23.82 -16.03
CA ASP A 268 -5.36 23.39 -14.88
C ASP A 268 -5.71 21.95 -14.46
N ASP A 269 -6.97 21.53 -14.61
CA ASP A 269 -7.40 20.16 -14.29
C ASP A 269 -6.76 19.16 -15.27
N ARG A 270 -6.68 19.51 -16.56
CA ARG A 270 -6.00 18.67 -17.57
C ARG A 270 -4.49 18.62 -17.35
N LEU A 271 -3.87 19.74 -16.98
CA LEU A 271 -2.44 19.77 -16.65
C LEU A 271 -2.15 18.90 -15.44
N LEU A 272 -2.96 19.02 -14.37
CA LEU A 272 -2.82 18.21 -13.17
C LEU A 272 -3.01 16.72 -13.50
N ALA A 273 -4.02 16.37 -14.29
CA ALA A 273 -4.23 14.99 -14.75
C ALA A 273 -3.01 14.44 -15.51
N ALA A 274 -2.44 15.22 -16.43
CA ALA A 274 -1.26 14.83 -17.19
C ALA A 274 -0.02 14.64 -16.28
N VAL A 275 0.27 15.58 -15.38
CA VAL A 275 1.38 15.48 -14.43
C VAL A 275 1.23 14.26 -13.52
N ASN A 276 0.04 14.06 -12.96
CA ASN A 276 -0.28 12.89 -12.13
C ASN A 276 -0.13 11.58 -12.92
N GLY A 277 -0.52 11.55 -14.19
CA GLY A 277 -0.34 10.40 -15.08
C GLY A 277 1.13 10.08 -15.35
N VAL A 278 1.96 11.10 -15.61
CA VAL A 278 3.41 10.93 -15.83
C VAL A 278 4.10 10.46 -14.54
N TYR A 279 3.67 10.97 -13.38
CA TYR A 279 4.17 10.52 -12.08
C TYR A 279 3.82 9.06 -11.80
N LEU A 280 2.57 8.65 -12.07
CA LEU A 280 2.14 7.26 -11.98
C LEU A 280 2.95 6.35 -12.92
N LEU A 281 3.20 6.77 -14.17
CA LEU A 281 4.05 6.02 -15.10
C LEU A 281 5.45 5.77 -14.51
N SER A 282 6.03 6.79 -13.87
CA SER A 282 7.32 6.61 -13.19
C SER A 282 7.24 5.62 -12.04
N ALA A 283 6.22 5.70 -11.18
CA ALA A 283 6.04 4.74 -10.08
C ALA A 283 5.85 3.29 -10.58
N VAL A 284 5.13 3.11 -11.70
CA VAL A 284 4.96 1.80 -12.34
C VAL A 284 6.26 1.30 -12.95
N ARG A 285 7.08 2.18 -13.55
CA ARG A 285 8.41 1.82 -14.07
C ARG A 285 9.27 1.19 -12.97
N ASP A 286 9.31 1.83 -11.80
CA ASP A 286 10.10 1.37 -10.65
C ASP A 286 9.53 0.09 -10.03
N SER A 287 8.25 -0.19 -10.25
CA SER A 287 7.53 -1.33 -9.70
C SER A 287 7.27 -2.48 -10.69
N ARG A 288 7.78 -2.37 -11.92
CA ARG A 288 7.37 -3.21 -13.07
C ARG A 288 7.50 -4.72 -12.80
N ASP A 289 8.54 -5.13 -12.08
CA ASP A 289 8.84 -6.55 -11.82
C ASP A 289 7.81 -7.21 -10.87
N SER A 290 6.93 -6.42 -10.26
CA SER A 290 5.83 -6.90 -9.41
C SER A 290 4.45 -6.69 -10.04
N LEU A 291 4.41 -6.27 -11.30
CA LEU A 291 3.19 -5.95 -12.04
C LEU A 291 3.15 -6.74 -13.35
N ALA A 292 1.94 -7.08 -13.80
CA ALA A 292 1.72 -7.76 -15.07
C ALA A 292 1.36 -6.77 -16.18
N LEU A 293 2.14 -5.67 -16.31
CA LEU A 293 1.79 -4.52 -17.16
C LEU A 293 2.82 -4.19 -18.26
N ASN A 294 3.83 -5.03 -18.47
CA ASN A 294 5.01 -4.69 -19.31
C ASN A 294 4.64 -4.12 -20.69
N ALA A 295 3.79 -4.80 -21.46
CA ALA A 295 3.43 -4.36 -22.81
C ALA A 295 2.67 -3.02 -22.83
N VAL A 296 1.69 -2.86 -21.93
CA VAL A 296 0.90 -1.62 -21.81
C VAL A 296 1.78 -0.48 -21.33
N PHE A 297 2.67 -0.75 -20.37
CA PHE A 297 3.64 0.21 -19.86
C PHE A 297 4.59 0.67 -20.97
N ASP A 298 5.24 -0.24 -21.71
CA ASP A 298 6.21 0.11 -22.75
C ASP A 298 5.57 1.01 -23.81
N GLN A 299 4.33 0.69 -24.21
CA GLN A 299 3.55 1.51 -25.13
C GLN A 299 3.27 2.90 -24.55
N ALA A 300 2.68 2.99 -23.36
CA ALA A 300 2.34 4.26 -22.73
C ALA A 300 3.59 5.11 -22.46
N TRP A 301 4.69 4.50 -22.04
CA TRP A 301 5.98 5.13 -21.76
C TRP A 301 6.60 5.73 -23.02
N SER A 302 6.56 4.99 -24.14
CA SER A 302 7.04 5.44 -25.44
C SER A 302 6.18 6.60 -25.99
N GLN A 303 4.87 6.42 -26.04
CA GLN A 303 3.93 7.42 -26.55
C GLN A 303 3.98 8.74 -25.76
N THR A 304 4.06 8.64 -24.43
CA THR A 304 4.20 9.82 -23.55
C THR A 304 5.51 10.56 -23.81
N GLY A 305 6.61 9.83 -24.02
CA GLY A 305 7.90 10.43 -24.37
C GLY A 305 7.85 11.20 -25.69
N GLN A 306 7.34 10.56 -26.75
CA GLN A 306 7.19 11.18 -28.07
C GLN A 306 6.27 12.41 -28.03
N ALA A 307 5.16 12.35 -27.27
CA ALA A 307 4.25 13.46 -27.09
C ALA A 307 4.95 14.66 -26.43
N LEU A 308 5.71 14.43 -25.35
CA LEU A 308 6.43 15.51 -24.65
C LEU A 308 7.49 16.17 -25.54
N GLU A 309 8.28 15.40 -26.28
CA GLU A 309 9.29 15.94 -27.20
C GLU A 309 8.65 16.80 -28.29
N MET A 310 7.58 16.29 -28.91
CA MET A 310 6.84 16.97 -29.96
C MET A 310 6.20 18.27 -29.47
N HIS A 311 5.56 18.27 -28.29
CA HIS A 311 4.98 19.48 -27.71
C HIS A 311 6.04 20.47 -27.26
N ALA A 312 7.14 20.02 -26.63
CA ALA A 312 8.25 20.88 -26.23
C ALA A 312 8.83 21.65 -27.43
N GLN A 313 9.10 20.95 -28.54
CA GLN A 313 9.60 21.59 -29.77
C GLN A 313 8.62 22.62 -30.32
N ARG A 314 7.33 22.30 -30.39
CA ARG A 314 6.29 23.22 -30.89
C ARG A 314 6.12 24.46 -30.02
N ILE A 315 6.13 24.29 -28.70
CA ILE A 315 5.99 25.39 -27.75
C ILE A 315 7.21 26.32 -27.84
N ILE A 316 8.43 25.77 -27.90
CA ILE A 316 9.67 26.56 -28.07
C ILE A 316 9.63 27.35 -29.38
N GLU A 317 9.24 26.72 -30.48
CA GLU A 317 9.16 27.40 -31.78
C GLU A 317 8.14 28.54 -31.75
N HIS A 318 7.01 28.33 -31.07
CA HIS A 318 6.04 29.41 -30.89
C HIS A 318 6.58 30.55 -30.01
N LEU A 319 7.25 30.24 -28.89
CA LEU A 319 7.84 31.25 -28.01
C LEU A 319 8.91 32.10 -28.72
N ARG A 320 9.59 31.56 -29.74
CA ARG A 320 10.49 32.34 -30.60
C ARG A 320 9.75 33.33 -31.50
N GLN A 321 8.53 33.00 -31.93
CA GLN A 321 7.70 33.84 -32.79
C GLN A 321 6.93 34.89 -31.98
N ALA A 322 6.58 34.57 -30.74
CA ALA A 322 5.93 35.48 -29.80
C ALA A 322 6.65 35.50 -28.45
N PRO A 323 7.83 36.15 -28.36
CA PRO A 323 8.55 36.31 -27.09
C PRO A 323 7.67 37.04 -26.08
N GLY A 324 7.51 36.48 -24.87
CA GLY A 324 6.68 37.06 -23.80
C GLY A 324 5.24 36.52 -23.72
N ASP A 325 4.87 35.54 -24.53
CA ASP A 325 3.59 34.83 -24.39
C ASP A 325 3.51 34.06 -23.06
N ALA A 326 2.78 34.63 -22.10
CA ALA A 326 2.63 34.07 -20.76
C ALA A 326 2.00 32.67 -20.74
N LEU A 327 1.04 32.38 -21.63
CA LEU A 327 0.40 31.07 -21.71
C LEU A 327 1.35 30.04 -22.33
N GLY A 328 2.09 30.43 -23.37
CA GLY A 328 3.17 29.61 -23.93
C GLY A 328 4.24 29.26 -22.88
N GLY A 329 4.64 30.24 -22.06
CA GLY A 329 5.60 30.07 -20.96
C GLY A 329 5.10 29.10 -19.89
N ALA A 330 3.87 29.28 -19.40
CA ALA A 330 3.26 28.39 -18.42
C ALA A 330 3.09 26.94 -18.95
N ARG A 331 2.71 26.80 -20.21
CA ARG A 331 2.63 25.48 -20.88
C ARG A 331 4.00 24.82 -21.00
N MET A 332 5.04 25.61 -21.27
CA MET A 332 6.42 25.13 -21.28
C MET A 332 6.89 24.67 -19.89
N ASP A 333 6.50 25.38 -18.82
CA ASP A 333 6.83 24.99 -17.45
C ASP A 333 6.22 23.64 -17.06
N ALA A 334 4.95 23.42 -17.40
CA ALA A 334 4.32 22.12 -17.23
C ALA A 334 5.03 21.01 -18.04
N THR A 335 5.43 21.33 -19.28
CA THR A 335 6.17 20.40 -20.16
C THR A 335 7.52 20.04 -19.54
N ILE A 336 8.28 21.01 -19.03
CA ILE A 336 9.56 20.81 -18.35
C ILE A 336 9.38 19.92 -17.12
N LYS A 337 8.32 20.14 -16.33
CA LYS A 337 8.06 19.33 -15.14
C LYS A 337 7.77 17.86 -15.48
N MET A 338 6.96 17.62 -16.50
CA MET A 338 6.70 16.25 -16.98
C MET A 338 7.95 15.62 -17.60
N ALA A 339 8.75 16.40 -18.33
CA ALA A 339 10.00 15.95 -18.93
C ALA A 339 11.07 15.59 -17.87
N GLU A 340 11.12 16.32 -16.76
CA GLU A 340 11.99 16.02 -15.61
C GLU A 340 11.71 14.62 -15.05
N ILE A 341 10.43 14.27 -14.90
CA ILE A 341 10.00 12.94 -14.44
C ILE A 341 10.28 11.88 -15.51
N ARG A 342 9.97 12.18 -16.78
CA ARG A 342 10.02 11.20 -17.87
C ARG A 342 11.42 10.90 -18.40
N PHE A 343 12.31 11.89 -18.45
CA PHE A 343 13.63 11.77 -19.07
C PHE A 343 14.75 11.85 -18.04
N ASN A 344 14.83 12.95 -17.29
CA ASN A 344 15.69 13.21 -16.12
C ASN A 344 15.84 14.75 -15.92
N ALA A 345 16.57 15.14 -14.87
CA ALA A 345 16.88 16.53 -14.57
C ALA A 345 17.72 17.24 -15.66
N ASP A 346 18.69 16.54 -16.27
CA ASP A 346 19.58 17.14 -17.28
C ASP A 346 18.83 17.52 -18.56
N TYR A 347 17.88 16.69 -18.97
CA TYR A 347 16.99 16.97 -20.09
C TYR A 347 16.06 18.15 -19.78
N ALA A 348 15.50 18.21 -18.57
CA ALA A 348 14.70 19.33 -18.12
C ALA A 348 15.49 20.64 -18.09
N GLU A 349 16.75 20.62 -17.65
CA GLU A 349 17.66 21.77 -17.72
C GLU A 349 17.92 22.23 -19.15
N THR A 350 18.08 21.29 -20.09
CA THR A 350 18.22 21.60 -21.52
C THR A 350 17.00 22.35 -22.04
N LEU A 351 15.78 21.90 -21.67
CA LEU A 351 14.54 22.59 -22.02
C LEU A 351 14.40 23.96 -21.36
N ARG A 352 14.78 24.11 -20.07
CA ARG A 352 14.80 25.40 -19.36
C ARG A 352 15.68 26.42 -20.10
N ARG A 353 16.88 26.02 -20.52
CA ARG A 353 17.78 26.87 -21.31
C ARG A 353 17.20 27.23 -22.67
N ALA A 354 16.58 26.26 -23.36
CA ALA A 354 15.95 26.50 -24.66
C ALA A 354 14.77 27.48 -24.56
N ARG A 355 13.97 27.40 -23.50
CA ARG A 355 12.91 28.36 -23.19
C ARG A 355 13.48 29.78 -23.02
N LEU A 356 14.47 29.94 -22.13
CA LEU A 356 15.10 31.25 -21.88
C LEU A 356 15.70 31.86 -23.16
N ALA A 357 16.29 31.03 -24.02
CA ALA A 357 16.83 31.49 -25.30
C ALA A 357 15.74 31.92 -26.29
N ALA A 358 14.57 31.26 -26.29
CA ALA A 358 13.43 31.63 -27.12
C ALA A 358 12.82 32.97 -26.67
N GLU A 359 12.67 33.18 -25.36
CA GLU A 359 12.09 34.40 -24.78
C GLU A 359 13.01 35.64 -24.91
N ARG A 360 14.33 35.44 -25.07
CA ARG A 360 15.31 36.54 -25.23
C ARG A 360 15.40 37.13 -26.63
N ARG A 361 14.79 36.51 -27.65
CA ARG A 361 14.83 37.00 -29.05
C ARG A 361 13.84 38.16 -29.31
N SER A 362 13.72 39.08 -28.35
CA SER A 362 12.94 40.32 -28.46
C SER A 362 13.68 41.40 -29.24
#